data_AF-A0A7J9DG40-F1
#
_entry.id   AF-A0A7J9DG40-F1
#
_cell.length_a   1.000
_cell.length_b   1.000
_cell.length_c   1.000
_cell.angle_alpha   90.00
_cell.angle_beta   90.00
_cell.angle_gamma   90.00
#
_symmetry.space_group_name_H-M   'P 1'
#
loop_
_entity.id
_entity.type
_entity.pdbx_description
1 polymer ?
#
loop_
_entity_poly.entity_id
_entity_poly.type
_entity_poly.pdbx_seq_one_letter_code
_entity_poly.pdbx_strand_id
1 'polypeptide(L)'
;MELETVAVAEVGQKRSRKGGLKQGKANGGGDHGGDQSEHEMHIWTERERRKKMRNMFSSLHALLPQLPAKADKSTIVDEAVTYIKNLQQTLQTLEKQKLEKLRNSAKVDYDQSSIITSQVQPPESREAFFTDNQGPTNNYPMTIDMSQTFPAQASQACFQTWFSSNVVISMCGDDAQINVCSPRKPGTFATILYILEKHQLEVVSAHISSDQYRTMYMIHVHAGGASEQFPELLSIEETFKLAAGEMNLCLFSC
;
A
#
# COMPACT_ATOMS: atom_id res chain seq x y z
N MET A 1 39.74 -34.16 -33.68
CA MET A 1 40.24 -35.50 -33.31
C MET A 1 40.63 -35.36 -31.86
N GLU A 2 39.97 -35.95 -30.87
CA GLU A 2 39.27 -37.24 -30.69
C GLU A 2 38.06 -36.96 -29.76
N LEU A 3 36.79 -37.31 -30.01
CA LEU A 3 36.09 -38.61 -29.99
C LEU A 3 36.45 -39.55 -28.84
N GLU A 4 35.51 -39.71 -27.89
CA GLU A 4 34.93 -40.99 -27.36
C GLU A 4 34.01 -40.65 -26.16
N THR A 5 32.67 -40.64 -26.30
CA THR A 5 31.68 -41.75 -26.21
C THR A 5 31.50 -42.44 -24.83
N VAL A 6 30.38 -42.06 -24.20
CA VAL A 6 29.30 -42.87 -23.57
C VAL A 6 29.65 -44.08 -22.67
N ALA A 7 29.07 -44.07 -21.47
CA ALA A 7 28.55 -45.28 -20.83
C ALA A 7 27.21 -45.00 -20.10
N VAL A 8 26.17 -45.70 -20.53
CA VAL A 8 24.85 -45.84 -19.88
C VAL A 8 24.86 -47.13 -19.06
N ALA A 9 24.21 -47.15 -17.89
CA ALA A 9 23.77 -48.40 -17.26
C ALA A 9 22.42 -48.20 -16.53
N GLU A 10 21.43 -48.96 -16.98
CA GLU A 10 20.11 -49.19 -16.36
C GLU A 10 20.13 -50.41 -15.40
N VAL A 11 18.99 -50.61 -14.72
CA VAL A 11 18.52 -51.81 -13.98
C VAL A 11 19.08 -51.93 -12.56
N GLY A 12 18.31 -51.95 -11.47
CA GLY A 12 16.93 -52.35 -11.23
C GLY A 12 16.95 -53.49 -10.20
N GLN A 13 16.34 -53.34 -9.01
CA GLN A 13 15.88 -54.51 -8.24
C GLN A 13 14.90 -54.16 -7.11
N LYS A 14 13.67 -54.65 -7.31
CA LYS A 14 12.56 -54.76 -6.36
C LYS A 14 12.89 -55.87 -5.36
N ARG A 15 12.90 -55.59 -4.05
CA ARG A 15 12.93 -56.62 -3.00
C ARG A 15 11.73 -56.50 -2.07
N SER A 16 10.76 -57.36 -2.33
CA SER A 16 9.68 -57.77 -1.43
C SER A 16 10.27 -58.57 -0.26
N ARG A 17 9.88 -58.28 0.97
CA ARG A 17 9.98 -59.22 2.10
C ARG A 17 8.67 -59.23 2.89
N LYS A 18 8.06 -60.40 2.88
CA LYS A 18 6.86 -60.81 3.59
C LYS A 18 7.28 -61.59 4.85
N GLY A 19 6.60 -61.34 5.97
CA GLY A 19 6.41 -62.34 7.03
C GLY A 19 7.25 -62.17 8.29
N GLY A 20 6.56 -61.94 9.41
CA GLY A 20 7.11 -62.05 10.75
C GLY A 20 6.14 -61.58 11.82
N LEU A 21 5.02 -62.29 12.02
CA LEU A 21 4.23 -62.14 13.25
C LEU A 21 5.11 -62.58 14.44
N LYS A 22 5.35 -61.67 15.38
CA LYS A 22 5.68 -62.02 16.75
C LYS A 22 4.69 -61.32 17.68
N GLN A 23 3.80 -62.12 18.27
CA GLN A 23 3.08 -61.77 19.47
C GLN A 23 4.10 -61.55 20.59
N GLY A 24 4.22 -60.30 21.04
CA GLY A 24 4.83 -59.93 22.31
C GLY A 24 3.78 -59.22 23.14
N LYS A 25 3.12 -59.97 24.01
CA LYS A 25 2.21 -59.44 25.03
C LYS A 25 3.10 -58.85 26.13
N ALA A 26 3.22 -57.53 26.14
CA ALA A 26 3.78 -56.79 27.28
C ALA A 26 2.80 -55.69 27.65
N ASN A 27 2.25 -55.86 28.84
CA ASN A 27 1.42 -54.91 29.55
C ASN A 27 2.27 -53.66 29.85
N GLY A 28 1.83 -52.50 29.38
CA GLY A 28 2.51 -51.24 29.61
C GLY A 28 1.51 -50.11 29.43
N GLY A 29 0.79 -49.79 30.51
CA GLY A 29 0.03 -48.55 30.62
C GLY A 29 1.01 -47.40 30.63
N GLY A 30 1.30 -46.86 29.45
CA GLY A 30 2.09 -45.65 29.25
C GLY A 30 1.16 -44.53 28.82
N ASP A 31 1.07 -43.51 29.65
CA ASP A 31 0.57 -42.18 29.33
C ASP A 31 1.25 -41.67 28.04
N HIS A 32 0.61 -41.89 26.88
CA HIS A 32 1.07 -41.49 25.54
C HIS A 32 0.11 -40.49 24.88
N GLY A 33 -0.73 -39.84 25.68
CA GLY A 33 -1.70 -38.84 25.20
C GLY A 33 -1.04 -37.50 24.85
N GLY A 34 0.04 -37.12 25.54
CA GLY A 34 0.74 -35.84 25.30
C GLY A 34 1.53 -35.82 23.99
N ASP A 35 2.34 -36.85 23.73
CA ASP A 35 3.24 -36.92 22.56
C ASP A 35 2.48 -37.03 21.23
N GLN A 36 1.33 -37.72 21.20
CA GLN A 36 0.47 -37.78 20.01
C GLN A 36 -0.20 -36.44 19.71
N SER A 37 -0.66 -35.72 20.75
CA SER A 37 -1.24 -34.39 20.61
C SER A 37 -0.22 -33.36 20.12
N GLU A 38 1.01 -33.39 20.66
CA GLU A 38 2.09 -32.53 20.19
C GLU A 38 2.51 -32.85 18.75
N HIS A 39 2.57 -34.13 18.39
CA HIS A 39 2.84 -34.57 17.02
C HIS A 39 1.76 -34.10 16.04
N GLU A 40 0.48 -34.23 16.39
CA GLU A 40 -0.64 -33.75 15.58
C GLU A 40 -0.63 -32.22 15.45
N MET A 41 -0.36 -31.50 16.53
CA MET A 41 -0.21 -30.05 16.53
C MET A 41 0.95 -29.60 15.63
N HIS A 42 2.08 -30.30 15.66
CA HIS A 42 3.22 -30.02 14.79
C HIS A 42 2.88 -30.25 13.31
N ILE A 43 2.18 -31.35 12.98
CA ILE A 43 1.70 -31.62 11.61
C ILE A 43 0.74 -30.52 11.13
N TRP A 44 -0.21 -30.13 11.98
CA TRP A 44 -1.18 -29.08 11.66
C TRP A 44 -0.49 -27.74 11.42
N THR A 45 0.44 -27.37 12.30
CA THR A 45 1.23 -26.14 12.19
C THR A 45 2.05 -26.13 10.90
N GLU A 46 2.73 -27.22 10.55
CA GLU A 46 3.50 -27.33 9.31
C GLU A 46 2.59 -27.28 8.07
N ARG A 47 1.38 -27.85 8.14
CA ARG A 47 0.40 -27.78 7.06
C ARG A 47 -0.03 -26.34 6.80
N GLU A 48 -0.38 -25.59 7.84
CA GLU A 48 -0.75 -24.18 7.70
C GLU A 48 0.43 -23.33 7.22
N ARG A 49 1.65 -23.60 7.69
CA ARG A 49 2.87 -22.95 7.18
C ARG A 49 3.03 -23.17 5.66
N ARG A 50 2.86 -24.40 5.17
CA ARG A 50 2.93 -24.73 3.74
C ARG A 50 1.79 -24.11 2.93
N LYS A 51 0.58 -24.04 3.51
CA LYS A 51 -0.58 -23.38 2.90
C LYS A 51 -0.32 -21.87 2.73
N LYS A 52 0.15 -21.19 3.79
CA LYS A 52 0.56 -19.78 3.73
C LYS A 52 1.64 -19.56 2.67
N MET A 53 2.65 -20.42 2.62
CA MET A 53 3.71 -20.33 1.61
C MET A 53 3.16 -20.48 0.19
N ARG A 54 2.27 -21.45 -0.08
CA ARG A 54 1.62 -21.58 -1.39
C ARG A 54 0.81 -20.34 -1.77
N ASN A 55 0.08 -19.76 -0.82
CA ASN A 55 -0.68 -18.54 -1.07
C ASN A 55 0.25 -17.37 -1.43
N MET A 56 1.36 -17.18 -0.71
CA MET A 56 2.34 -16.15 -1.03
C MET A 56 2.94 -16.33 -2.44
N PHE A 57 3.27 -17.56 -2.84
CA PHE A 57 3.74 -17.84 -4.21
C PHE A 57 2.65 -17.55 -5.27
N SER A 58 1.39 -17.85 -4.97
CA SER A 58 0.27 -17.53 -5.88
C SER A 58 0.08 -16.03 -6.03
N SER A 59 0.17 -15.27 -4.94
CA SER A 59 0.09 -13.81 -4.98
C SER A 59 1.27 -13.21 -5.73
N LEU A 60 2.49 -13.72 -5.51
CA LEU A 60 3.68 -13.27 -6.24
C LEU A 60 3.54 -13.54 -7.74
N HIS A 61 3.11 -14.74 -8.14
CA HIS A 61 2.90 -15.10 -9.54
C HIS A 61 1.91 -14.16 -10.24
N ALA A 62 0.82 -13.77 -9.56
CA ALA A 62 -0.17 -12.85 -10.11
C ALA A 62 0.34 -11.41 -10.33
N LEU A 63 1.42 -11.00 -9.64
CA LEU A 63 2.01 -9.67 -9.77
C LEU A 63 3.08 -9.59 -10.88
N LEU A 64 3.61 -10.73 -11.32
CA LEU A 64 4.68 -10.79 -12.29
C LEU A 64 4.14 -10.82 -13.72
N PRO A 65 4.60 -9.94 -14.61
CA PRO A 65 4.18 -9.99 -16.00
C PRO A 65 4.76 -11.24 -16.67
N GLN A 66 3.98 -11.86 -17.56
CA GLN A 66 4.47 -12.86 -18.53
C GLN A 66 4.97 -14.19 -17.95
N LEU A 67 4.53 -14.61 -16.75
CA LEU A 67 4.82 -15.96 -16.26
C LEU A 67 3.76 -16.99 -16.69
N PRO A 68 4.15 -18.19 -17.14
CA PRO A 68 3.21 -19.27 -17.43
C PRO A 68 2.49 -19.69 -16.15
N ALA A 69 1.21 -20.09 -16.27
CA ALA A 69 0.36 -20.47 -15.12
C ALA A 69 0.92 -21.63 -14.28
N LYS A 70 1.89 -22.39 -14.80
CA LYS A 70 2.57 -23.50 -14.12
C LYS A 70 4.08 -23.29 -14.03
N ALA A 71 4.52 -22.08 -13.76
CA ALA A 71 5.92 -21.80 -13.45
C ALA A 71 6.33 -22.52 -12.15
N ASP A 72 7.56 -23.05 -12.13
CA ASP A 72 8.18 -23.61 -10.93
C ASP A 72 8.62 -22.49 -9.97
N LYS A 73 8.85 -22.85 -8.71
CA LYS A 73 9.11 -21.88 -7.64
C LYS A 73 10.40 -21.09 -7.85
N SER A 74 11.44 -21.71 -8.39
CA SER A 74 12.71 -21.04 -8.71
C SER A 74 12.50 -19.98 -9.76
N THR A 75 11.88 -20.32 -10.88
CA THR A 75 11.60 -19.36 -11.95
C THR A 75 10.71 -18.21 -11.49
N ILE A 76 9.71 -18.44 -10.62
CA ILE A 76 8.90 -17.35 -10.04
C ILE A 76 9.79 -16.35 -9.27
N VAL A 77 10.75 -16.85 -8.48
CA VAL A 77 11.65 -15.99 -7.69
C VAL A 77 12.65 -15.26 -8.57
N ASP A 78 13.26 -15.95 -9.55
CA ASP A 78 14.24 -15.35 -10.46
C ASP A 78 13.60 -14.26 -11.34
N GLU A 79 12.38 -14.50 -11.83
CA GLU A 79 11.63 -13.51 -12.58
C GLU A 79 11.23 -12.32 -11.69
N ALA A 80 10.85 -12.57 -10.42
CA ALA A 80 10.58 -11.49 -9.48
C ALA A 80 11.78 -10.57 -9.27
N VAL A 81 12.96 -11.15 -9.06
CA VAL A 81 14.20 -10.38 -8.90
C VAL A 81 14.52 -9.58 -10.15
N THR A 82 14.36 -10.20 -11.32
CA THR A 82 14.60 -9.54 -12.62
C THR A 82 13.62 -8.38 -12.84
N TYR A 83 12.33 -8.61 -12.58
CA TYR A 83 11.29 -7.60 -12.74
C TYR A 83 11.50 -6.40 -11.80
N ILE A 84 11.88 -6.63 -10.54
CA ILE A 84 12.22 -5.56 -9.60
C ILE A 84 13.38 -4.69 -10.15
N LYS A 85 14.44 -5.32 -10.66
CA LYS A 85 15.57 -4.58 -11.26
C LYS A 85 15.15 -3.77 -12.48
N ASN A 86 14.31 -4.34 -13.35
CA ASN A 86 13.80 -3.64 -14.53
C ASN A 86 12.93 -2.43 -14.13
N LEU A 87 12.08 -2.58 -13.12
CA LEU A 87 11.28 -1.47 -12.58
C LEU A 87 12.16 -0.36 -12.00
N GLN A 88 13.21 -0.72 -11.25
CA GLN A 88 14.17 0.25 -10.71
C GLN A 88 14.88 1.03 -11.83
N GLN A 89 15.34 0.35 -12.88
CA GLN A 89 15.97 1.00 -14.04
C GLN A 89 15.00 1.90 -14.80
N THR A 90 13.75 1.45 -14.95
CA THR A 90 12.68 2.24 -15.59
C THR A 90 12.40 3.52 -14.79
N LEU A 91 12.30 3.41 -13.47
CA LEU A 91 12.11 4.54 -12.56
C LEU A 91 13.25 5.57 -12.73
N GLN A 92 14.51 5.12 -12.67
CA GLN A 92 15.69 5.99 -12.86
C GLN A 92 15.69 6.67 -14.24
N THR A 93 15.34 5.92 -15.30
CA THR A 93 15.27 6.46 -16.67
C THR A 93 14.19 7.52 -16.79
N LEU A 94 13.01 7.28 -16.21
CA LEU A 94 11.91 8.23 -16.21
C LEU A 94 12.24 9.49 -15.40
N GLU A 95 12.90 9.36 -14.25
CA GLU A 95 13.37 10.50 -13.46
C GLU A 95 14.38 11.35 -14.24
N LYS A 96 15.34 10.71 -14.92
CA LYS A 96 16.30 11.40 -15.78
C LYS A 96 15.61 12.13 -16.93
N GLN A 97 14.69 11.46 -17.63
CA GLN A 97 13.93 12.08 -18.72
C GLN A 97 13.08 13.25 -18.24
N LYS A 98 12.48 13.14 -17.04
CA LYS A 98 11.71 14.21 -16.42
C LYS A 98 12.58 15.45 -16.16
N LEU A 99 13.79 15.25 -15.64
CA LEU A 99 14.77 16.33 -15.41
C LEU A 99 15.25 16.97 -16.72
N GLU A 100 15.55 16.17 -17.74
CA GLU A 100 15.98 16.67 -19.05
C GLU A 100 14.89 17.49 -19.75
N LYS A 101 13.63 17.05 -19.71
CA LYS A 101 12.50 17.82 -20.24
C LYS A 101 12.35 19.17 -19.54
N LEU A 102 12.50 19.22 -18.22
CA LEU A 102 12.43 20.47 -17.44
C LEU A 102 13.61 21.40 -17.76
N ARG A 103 14.81 20.85 -17.92
CA ARG A 103 15.99 21.63 -18.33
C ARG A 103 15.84 22.19 -19.75
N ASN A 104 15.24 21.42 -20.65
CA ASN A 104 15.04 21.84 -22.03
C ASN A 104 13.89 22.86 -22.15
N SER A 105 12.83 22.77 -21.35
CA SER A 105 11.78 23.79 -21.31
C SER A 105 12.28 25.13 -20.76
N ALA A 106 13.24 25.11 -19.83
CA ALA A 106 13.88 26.33 -19.31
C ALA A 106 14.87 26.99 -20.29
N LYS A 107 15.21 26.33 -21.40
CA LYS A 107 16.17 26.85 -22.41
C LYS A 107 15.51 27.44 -23.67
N VAL A 108 14.19 27.33 -23.83
CA VAL A 108 13.48 27.85 -25.02
C VAL A 108 13.13 29.34 -24.88
N ASP A 109 13.40 29.98 -23.74
CA ASP A 109 12.99 31.37 -23.47
C ASP A 109 14.05 32.45 -23.80
N TYR A 110 15.11 32.13 -24.55
CA TYR A 110 16.14 33.14 -24.90
C TYR A 110 16.49 33.29 -26.39
N ASP A 111 15.80 32.62 -27.32
CA ASP A 111 15.99 33.00 -28.73
C ASP A 111 14.83 32.58 -29.63
N GLN A 112 13.74 33.37 -29.63
CA GLN A 112 12.97 33.58 -30.85
C GLN A 112 12.20 34.91 -30.82
N SER A 113 12.94 36.02 -30.88
CA SER A 113 12.41 37.32 -31.27
C SER A 113 12.91 37.68 -32.68
N SER A 114 12.18 37.21 -33.69
CA SER A 114 12.11 37.89 -34.99
C SER A 114 10.75 37.69 -35.65
N ILE A 115 9.84 38.62 -35.32
CA ILE A 115 8.87 39.33 -36.17
C ILE A 115 8.54 38.69 -37.54
N ILE A 116 7.24 38.43 -37.81
CA ILE A 116 6.47 39.05 -38.91
C ILE A 116 4.95 38.92 -38.65
N THR A 117 4.36 40.09 -38.43
CA THR A 117 3.02 40.60 -38.75
C THR A 117 2.05 39.74 -39.58
N SER A 118 0.80 39.58 -39.09
CA SER A 118 -0.44 39.86 -39.84
C SER A 118 -1.69 39.94 -38.93
N GLN A 119 -2.22 41.16 -38.83
CA GLN A 119 -3.64 41.55 -38.93
C GLN A 119 -4.72 40.99 -37.96
N VAL A 120 -5.00 41.81 -36.94
CA VAL A 120 -6.31 42.40 -36.54
C VAL A 120 -7.61 41.78 -37.09
N GLN A 121 -8.45 41.20 -36.20
CA GLN A 121 -9.81 41.67 -35.84
C GLN A 121 -10.49 40.74 -34.78
N PRO A 122 -11.16 41.29 -33.74
CA PRO A 122 -12.17 40.61 -32.90
C PRO A 122 -13.57 41.26 -33.10
N PRO A 123 -14.61 40.93 -32.31
CA PRO A 123 -15.13 39.64 -31.81
C PRO A 123 -16.65 39.49 -32.09
N GLU A 124 -17.23 38.28 -32.13
CA GLU A 124 -18.69 38.16 -31.92
C GLU A 124 -19.10 36.91 -31.12
N SER A 125 -19.90 37.23 -30.11
CA SER A 125 -20.76 36.42 -29.24
C SER A 125 -21.77 35.53 -29.96
N ARG A 126 -22.08 34.35 -29.40
CA ARG A 126 -23.47 33.90 -29.20
C ARG A 126 -23.58 32.61 -28.38
N GLU A 127 -24.44 32.67 -27.37
CA GLU A 127 -24.93 31.56 -26.57
C GLU A 127 -26.07 30.77 -27.27
N ALA A 128 -26.33 29.59 -26.71
CA ALA A 128 -27.56 28.79 -26.72
C ALA A 128 -27.94 28.03 -28.01
N PHE A 129 -28.17 26.72 -27.92
CA PHE A 129 -29.49 26.17 -27.56
C PHE A 129 -29.45 24.64 -27.39
N PHE A 130 -30.37 24.15 -26.58
CA PHE A 130 -30.65 22.76 -26.24
C PHE A 130 -31.25 22.00 -27.43
N THR A 131 -30.98 20.69 -27.54
CA THR A 131 -32.01 19.77 -28.03
C THR A 131 -31.93 18.41 -27.32
N ASP A 132 -33.04 18.16 -26.63
CA ASP A 132 -33.60 16.96 -26.05
C ASP A 132 -33.47 15.71 -26.95
N ASN A 133 -33.41 14.52 -26.33
CA ASN A 133 -33.94 13.28 -26.89
C ASN A 133 -34.09 12.23 -25.76
N GLN A 134 -35.30 12.18 -25.18
CA GLN A 134 -35.84 11.07 -24.38
C GLN A 134 -36.03 9.82 -25.28
N GLY A 135 -35.53 8.63 -24.92
CA GLY A 135 -36.13 7.59 -24.04
C GLY A 135 -36.22 6.25 -24.81
N PRO A 136 -36.56 5.06 -24.22
CA PRO A 136 -36.97 4.77 -22.85
C PRO A 136 -36.30 3.55 -22.15
N THR A 137 -36.38 3.63 -20.82
CA THR A 137 -36.53 2.64 -19.73
C THR A 137 -36.43 1.11 -19.97
N ASN A 138 -35.70 0.41 -19.09
CA ASN A 138 -36.30 -0.66 -18.26
C ASN A 138 -35.48 -0.91 -16.98
N ASN A 139 -36.16 -0.79 -15.85
CA ASN A 139 -35.66 -0.97 -14.48
C ASN A 139 -35.75 -2.44 -14.03
N TYR A 140 -34.84 -2.82 -13.13
CA TYR A 140 -35.14 -3.74 -12.01
C TYR A 140 -34.28 -3.35 -10.79
N PRO A 141 -34.88 -2.95 -9.66
CA PRO A 141 -34.19 -2.82 -8.38
C PRO A 141 -34.42 -4.07 -7.53
N MET A 142 -33.36 -4.64 -6.95
CA MET A 142 -33.50 -5.62 -5.87
C MET A 142 -32.78 -5.11 -4.63
N THR A 143 -33.59 -4.73 -3.65
CA THR A 143 -33.28 -4.46 -2.26
C THR A 143 -33.06 -5.77 -1.51
N ILE A 144 -32.02 -5.88 -0.69
CA ILE A 144 -32.02 -6.75 0.50
C ILE A 144 -31.35 -5.99 1.65
N ASP A 145 -32.20 -5.58 2.58
CA ASP A 145 -31.89 -5.32 3.98
C ASP A 145 -31.56 -6.63 4.69
N MET A 146 -30.47 -6.67 5.46
CA MET A 146 -30.32 -7.64 6.54
C MET A 146 -29.40 -7.08 7.61
N SER A 147 -30.02 -6.47 8.61
CA SER A 147 -29.52 -6.36 9.97
C SER A 147 -29.12 -7.75 10.51
N GLN A 148 -27.83 -7.96 10.77
CA GLN A 148 -27.37 -9.00 11.70
C GLN A 148 -26.20 -8.49 12.55
N THR A 149 -26.54 -8.11 13.76
CA THR A 149 -25.69 -8.10 14.96
C THR A 149 -25.24 -9.53 15.28
N PHE A 150 -23.93 -9.76 15.35
CA PHE A 150 -23.31 -10.69 16.29
C PHE A 150 -21.95 -10.16 16.74
N PRO A 151 -21.64 -10.21 18.05
CA PRO A 151 -20.41 -9.64 18.60
C PRO A 151 -19.26 -10.64 18.44
N ALA A 152 -18.20 -10.24 17.76
CA ALA A 152 -16.93 -10.94 17.80
C ALA A 152 -15.86 -9.93 18.19
N GLN A 153 -15.29 -10.15 19.37
CA GLN A 153 -14.29 -9.34 20.05
C GLN A 153 -13.21 -8.84 19.07
N ALA A 154 -13.29 -7.57 18.71
CA ALA A 154 -12.16 -6.86 18.14
C ALA A 154 -11.27 -6.42 19.29
N SER A 155 -10.05 -6.95 19.30
CA SER A 155 -8.91 -6.36 19.97
C SER A 155 -8.93 -4.83 19.82
N GLN A 156 -9.07 -4.10 20.92
CA GLN A 156 -8.99 -2.65 20.93
C GLN A 156 -7.57 -2.20 20.55
N ALA A 157 -7.42 -1.90 19.27
CA ALA A 157 -6.63 -0.77 18.78
C ALA A 157 -7.45 -0.18 17.63
N CYS A 158 -8.38 0.70 17.96
CA CYS A 158 -9.23 1.36 16.98
C CYS A 158 -8.41 2.43 16.25
N PHE A 159 -7.79 2.06 15.13
CA PHE A 159 -7.22 3.05 14.23
C PHE A 159 -8.34 3.79 13.52
N GLN A 160 -8.59 5.05 13.88
CA GLN A 160 -9.50 5.92 13.12
C GLN A 160 -8.70 6.71 12.11
N THR A 161 -8.95 6.50 10.82
CA THR A 161 -8.26 7.22 9.74
C THR A 161 -9.20 8.20 9.05
N TRP A 162 -8.75 9.45 8.94
CA TRP A 162 -9.39 10.54 8.22
C TRP A 162 -8.48 10.98 7.07
N PHE A 163 -9.07 11.44 5.97
CA PHE A 163 -8.30 11.96 4.85
C PHE A 163 -9.02 13.15 4.20
N SER A 164 -8.21 14.05 3.66
CA SER A 164 -8.60 15.15 2.79
C SER A 164 -7.74 15.10 1.52
N SER A 165 -7.89 16.10 0.65
CA SER A 165 -7.12 16.20 -0.59
C SER A 165 -5.60 16.22 -0.41
N ASN A 166 -5.08 16.76 0.70
CA ASN A 166 -3.64 16.93 0.92
C ASN A 166 -3.16 16.45 2.30
N VAL A 167 -4.06 15.98 3.17
CA VAL A 167 -3.75 15.58 4.55
C VAL A 167 -4.42 14.24 4.85
N VAL A 168 -3.68 13.30 5.43
CA VAL A 168 -4.20 12.02 5.93
C VAL A 168 -3.81 11.90 7.40
N ILE A 169 -4.75 11.59 8.27
CA ILE A 169 -4.53 11.42 9.71
C ILE A 169 -4.98 10.03 10.11
N SER A 170 -4.09 9.27 10.75
CA SER A 170 -4.41 7.99 11.38
C SER A 170 -4.22 8.11 12.88
N MET A 171 -5.30 8.02 13.66
CA MET A 171 -5.32 8.15 15.11
C MET A 171 -5.30 6.78 15.80
N CYS A 172 -4.63 6.69 16.94
CA CYS A 172 -4.65 5.56 17.86
C CYS A 172 -4.60 6.08 19.31
N GLY A 173 -5.76 6.22 19.94
CA GLY A 173 -5.85 6.83 21.27
C GLY A 173 -5.44 8.30 21.22
N ASP A 174 -4.45 8.66 22.03
CA ASP A 174 -3.92 10.03 22.13
C ASP A 174 -2.83 10.33 21.08
N ASP A 175 -2.35 9.31 20.37
CA ASP A 175 -1.36 9.46 19.30
C ASP A 175 -2.02 9.53 17.92
N ALA A 176 -1.44 10.33 17.02
CA ALA A 176 -1.83 10.36 15.62
C ALA A 176 -0.63 10.48 14.68
N GLN A 177 -0.75 9.85 13.53
CA GLN A 177 0.17 10.00 12.41
C GLN A 177 -0.48 10.86 11.33
N ILE A 178 0.11 12.02 11.05
CA ILE A 178 -0.34 12.99 10.06
C ILE A 178 0.59 12.92 8.85
N ASN A 179 0.04 12.67 7.67
CA ASN A 179 0.74 12.71 6.39
C ASN A 179 0.23 13.88 5.57
N VAL A 180 1.10 14.83 5.25
CA VAL A 180 0.77 16.02 4.46
C VAL A 180 1.55 16.00 3.15
N CYS A 181 0.86 16.26 2.05
CA CYS A 181 1.47 16.47 0.74
C CYS A 181 1.24 17.92 0.31
N SER A 182 2.32 18.66 0.02
CA SER A 182 2.21 20.02 -0.51
C SER A 182 3.11 20.22 -1.72
N PRO A 183 2.80 21.15 -2.64
CA PRO A 183 3.80 21.72 -3.53
C PRO A 183 4.96 22.33 -2.72
N ARG A 184 6.14 22.43 -3.32
CA ARG A 184 7.28 23.08 -2.66
C ARG A 184 7.01 24.57 -2.47
N LYS A 185 6.78 24.97 -1.22
CA LYS A 185 6.61 26.37 -0.83
C LYS A 185 7.44 26.65 0.43
N PRO A 186 8.15 27.78 0.48
CA PRO A 186 8.82 28.21 1.71
C PRO A 186 7.80 28.41 2.83
N GLY A 187 8.17 28.05 4.06
CA GLY A 187 7.33 28.30 5.24
C GLY A 187 6.22 27.28 5.50
N THR A 188 5.87 26.40 4.55
CA THR A 188 4.78 25.42 4.74
C THR A 188 4.96 24.54 5.97
N PHE A 189 6.17 24.02 6.20
CA PHE A 189 6.42 23.21 7.38
C PHE A 189 6.27 24.01 8.68
N ALA A 190 6.73 25.27 8.71
CA ALA A 190 6.58 26.14 9.86
C ALA A 190 5.10 26.45 10.13
N THR A 191 4.29 26.66 9.09
CA THR A 191 2.83 26.82 9.21
C THR A 191 2.17 25.56 9.77
N ILE A 192 2.58 24.37 9.30
CA ILE A 192 2.08 23.09 9.84
C ILE A 192 2.42 22.97 11.33
N LEU A 193 3.66 23.25 11.73
CA LEU A 193 4.07 23.22 13.14
C LEU A 193 3.29 24.23 13.98
N TYR A 194 3.08 25.44 13.47
CA TYR A 194 2.29 26.47 14.14
C TYR A 194 0.84 26.02 14.39
N ILE A 195 0.21 25.36 13.41
CA ILE A 195 -1.14 24.81 13.56
C ILE A 195 -1.15 23.72 14.63
N LEU A 196 -0.16 22.82 14.64
CA LEU A 196 -0.06 21.76 15.64
C LEU A 196 0.10 22.33 17.06
N GLU A 197 0.98 23.31 17.24
CA GLU A 197 1.18 24.01 18.51
C GLU A 197 -0.09 24.73 18.97
N LYS A 198 -0.80 25.42 18.06
CA LYS A 198 -2.08 26.09 18.32
C LYS A 198 -3.14 25.12 18.87
N HIS A 199 -3.13 23.88 18.40
CA HIS A 199 -4.08 22.83 18.81
C HIS A 199 -3.55 21.96 19.97
N GLN A 200 -2.46 22.35 20.62
CA GLN A 200 -1.83 21.60 21.73
C GLN A 200 -1.45 20.16 21.34
N LEU A 201 -1.07 19.97 20.08
CA LEU A 201 -0.57 18.70 19.56
C LEU A 201 0.95 18.70 19.64
N GLU A 202 1.49 17.87 20.51
CA GLU A 202 2.92 17.72 20.69
C GLU A 202 3.51 16.91 19.53
N VAL A 203 4.53 17.43 18.86
CA VAL A 203 5.21 16.71 17.78
C VAL A 203 6.27 15.78 18.37
N VAL A 204 6.02 14.47 18.30
CA VAL A 204 6.95 13.43 18.77
C VAL A 204 8.05 13.17 17.74
N SER A 205 7.69 13.08 16.46
CA SER A 205 8.66 12.93 15.38
C SER A 205 8.13 13.49 14.07
N ALA A 206 9.03 13.94 13.20
CA ALA A 206 8.69 14.39 11.86
C ALA A 206 9.71 13.87 10.86
N HIS A 207 9.23 13.29 9.77
CA HIS A 207 10.02 12.88 8.63
C HIS A 207 9.63 13.73 7.43
N ILE A 208 10.60 14.40 6.83
CA ILE A 208 10.40 15.30 5.69
C ILE A 208 11.12 14.69 4.50
N SER A 209 10.36 14.44 3.43
CA SER A 209 10.93 14.04 2.14
C SER A 209 10.43 15.01 1.07
N SER A 210 11.33 15.48 0.22
CA SER A 210 11.01 16.47 -0.82
C SER A 210 11.55 15.97 -2.15
N ASP A 211 10.71 15.99 -3.17
CA ASP A 211 11.10 15.77 -4.56
C ASP A 211 11.07 17.11 -5.33
N GLN A 212 11.15 17.09 -6.66
CA GLN A 212 11.20 18.34 -7.46
C GLN A 212 9.86 19.10 -7.51
N TYR A 213 8.74 18.47 -7.14
CA TYR A 213 7.39 19.00 -7.31
C TYR A 213 6.65 19.16 -5.99
N ARG A 214 6.91 18.26 -5.03
CA ARG A 214 6.15 18.14 -3.79
C ARG A 214 7.06 17.87 -2.60
N THR A 215 6.57 18.22 -1.43
CA THR A 215 7.13 17.82 -0.14
C THR A 215 6.09 17.00 0.59
N MET A 216 6.53 15.84 1.09
CA MET A 216 5.78 14.95 1.95
C MET A 216 6.28 15.13 3.38
N TYR A 217 5.34 15.43 4.28
CA TYR A 217 5.58 15.53 5.71
C TYR A 217 4.85 14.38 6.39
N MET A 218 5.60 13.52 7.09
CA MET A 218 5.04 12.47 7.93
C MET A 218 5.34 12.85 9.38
N ILE A 219 4.32 13.24 10.12
CA ILE A 219 4.44 13.82 11.45
C ILE A 219 3.70 12.92 12.43
N HIS A 220 4.41 12.43 13.43
CA HIS A 220 3.83 11.76 14.58
C HIS A 220 3.56 12.79 15.66
N VAL A 221 2.32 12.87 16.11
CA VAL A 221 1.85 13.82 17.09
C VAL A 221 1.14 13.12 18.24
N HIS A 222 1.29 13.66 19.43
CA HIS A 222 0.62 13.22 20.64
C HIS A 222 -0.30 14.35 21.12
N ALA A 223 -1.56 14.04 21.42
CA ALA A 223 -2.48 14.99 22.01
C ALA A 223 -2.09 15.20 23.48
N GLY A 224 -1.52 16.36 23.80
CA GLY A 224 -1.12 16.68 25.16
C GLY A 224 -2.34 16.73 26.07
N GLY A 225 -2.50 15.74 26.95
CA GLY A 225 -3.56 15.73 27.96
C GLY A 225 -3.36 16.84 28.97
N ALA A 226 -4.03 17.98 28.80
CA ALA A 226 -4.15 18.98 29.84
C ALA A 226 -5.06 18.44 30.96
N SER A 227 -4.42 17.92 32.01
CA SER A 227 -5.04 17.62 33.29
C SER A 227 -5.59 18.91 33.92
N GLU A 228 -6.87 18.87 34.27
CA GLU A 228 -7.63 19.70 35.22
C GLU A 228 -7.43 21.23 35.18
N GLN A 229 -8.36 21.94 34.52
CA GLN A 229 -9.19 23.01 35.11
C GLN A 229 -9.98 23.76 34.00
N PHE A 230 -11.30 23.51 33.95
CA PHE A 230 -12.38 24.19 33.17
C PHE A 230 -12.62 23.84 31.68
N PRO A 231 -13.88 23.97 31.18
CA PRO A 231 -14.43 23.08 30.17
C PRO A 231 -14.60 23.76 28.81
N GLU A 232 -13.89 23.25 27.81
CA GLU A 232 -14.43 23.14 26.45
C GLU A 232 -13.69 21.97 25.77
N LEU A 233 -13.97 20.77 26.28
CA LEU A 233 -13.28 19.55 25.87
C LEU A 233 -13.85 19.11 24.52
N LEU A 234 -13.34 19.69 23.44
CA LEU A 234 -13.41 19.03 22.14
C LEU A 234 -12.81 17.63 22.32
N SER A 235 -13.48 16.61 21.77
CA SER A 235 -12.91 15.28 21.70
C SER A 235 -11.53 15.37 21.04
N ILE A 236 -10.56 14.55 21.47
CA ILE A 236 -9.23 14.46 20.84
C ILE A 236 -9.35 14.33 19.31
N GLU A 237 -10.36 13.60 18.86
CA GLU A 237 -10.74 13.46 17.45
C GLU A 237 -11.14 14.78 16.79
N GLU A 238 -11.90 15.62 17.48
CA GLU A 238 -12.31 16.95 17.00
C GLU A 238 -11.11 17.90 16.91
N THR A 239 -10.18 17.85 17.87
CA THR A 239 -8.93 18.62 17.84
C THR A 239 -8.09 18.26 16.62
N PHE A 240 -7.90 16.96 16.34
CA PHE A 240 -7.20 16.53 15.12
C PHE A 240 -7.92 16.94 13.83
N LYS A 241 -9.26 16.88 13.81
CA LYS A 241 -10.07 17.31 12.66
C LYS A 241 -9.96 18.82 12.40
N LEU A 242 -9.97 19.64 13.46
CA LEU A 242 -9.79 21.09 13.33
C LEU A 242 -8.40 21.44 12.81
N ALA A 243 -7.35 20.82 13.37
CA ALA A 243 -5.99 20.98 12.89
C ALA A 243 -5.86 20.60 11.40
N ALA A 244 -6.47 19.47 10.99
CA ALA A 244 -6.49 19.04 9.59
C ALA A 244 -7.20 20.05 8.68
N GLY A 245 -8.33 20.60 9.13
CA GLY A 245 -9.09 21.61 8.40
C GLY A 245 -8.27 22.87 8.14
N GLU A 246 -7.58 23.38 9.17
CA GLU A 246 -6.68 24.53 9.04
C GLU A 246 -5.48 24.23 8.15
N MET A 247 -4.85 23.06 8.30
CA MET A 247 -3.75 22.65 7.43
C MET A 247 -4.19 22.63 5.97
N ASN A 248 -5.35 22.03 5.66
CA ASN A 248 -5.88 22.02 4.30
C ASN A 248 -6.08 23.43 3.76
N LEU A 249 -6.70 24.32 4.55
CA LEU A 249 -6.95 25.69 4.14
C LEU A 249 -5.64 26.43 3.83
N CYS A 250 -4.61 26.29 4.66
CA CYS A 250 -3.29 26.88 4.43
C CYS A 250 -2.58 26.29 3.20
N LEU A 251 -2.76 25.00 2.93
CA LEU A 251 -2.17 24.34 1.76
C LEU A 251 -2.81 24.78 0.44
N PHE A 252 -4.08 25.23 0.47
CA PHE A 252 -4.79 25.78 -0.69
C PHE A 252 -4.64 27.31 -0.85
N SER A 253 -4.47 28.04 0.24
CA SER A 253 -4.53 29.52 0.23
C SER A 253 -3.17 30.20 0.03
N CYS A 254 -2.08 29.44 0.01
CA CYS A 254 -0.74 29.91 -0.33
C CYS A 254 -0.34 29.39 -1.71
#